data_AF-A0A930B0C4-F1
#
_entry.id   AF-A0A930B0C4-F1
#
_cell.length_a   1.000
_cell.length_b   1.000
_cell.length_c   1.000
_cell.angle_alpha   90.00
_cell.angle_beta   90.00
_cell.angle_gamma   90.00
#
_symmetry.space_group_name_H-M   'P 1'
#
loop_
_entity.id
_entity.type
_entity.pdbx_description
1 polymer ?
#
loop_
_entity_poly.entity_id
_entity_poly.type
_entity_poly.pdbx_seq_one_letter_code
_entity_poly.pdbx_strand_id
1 'polypeptide(L)'
;MNQKQTNRKKSFKRIMKMVVSYYPVLFPLIVLLIIINAVLGALPSIFQQNVIAVLQQAWEQGWTWEVTKPHIVELVGTLAMVYFVALIIGIAYTQLMAFFTQGVLHKIRKEVFAHMQKLPIRYFDTHP
;
A
#
# COMPACT_ATOMS: atom_id res chain seq x y z
N MET A 1 -40.53 4.20 6.04
CA MET A 1 -39.39 4.00 5.10
C MET A 1 -38.52 2.86 5.63
N ASN A 2 -38.72 1.64 5.12
CA ASN A 2 -37.98 0.46 5.55
C ASN A 2 -36.59 0.48 4.88
N GLN A 3 -35.59 0.99 5.59
CA GLN A 3 -34.19 0.71 5.26
C GLN A 3 -33.98 -0.79 5.51
N LYS A 4 -34.22 -1.62 4.49
CA LYS A 4 -33.66 -2.97 4.45
C LYS A 4 -32.18 -2.79 4.73
N GLN A 5 -31.70 -3.29 5.86
CA GLN A 5 -30.28 -3.42 6.15
C GLN A 5 -29.67 -4.11 4.93
N THR A 6 -29.12 -3.32 4.01
CA THR A 6 -28.39 -3.87 2.89
C THR A 6 -27.24 -4.59 3.56
N ASN A 7 -27.22 -5.90 3.36
CA ASN A 7 -26.35 -6.78 4.10
C ASN A 7 -24.92 -6.36 3.73
N ARG A 8 -24.28 -5.50 4.55
CA ARG A 8 -23.05 -4.75 4.19
C ARG A 8 -21.95 -5.69 3.70
N LYS A 9 -21.89 -6.88 4.30
CA LYS A 9 -21.03 -8.00 3.89
C LYS A 9 -21.28 -8.47 2.46
N LYS A 10 -22.55 -8.56 2.02
CA LYS A 10 -22.94 -8.97 0.66
C LYS A 10 -22.57 -7.92 -0.38
N SER A 11 -22.79 -6.64 -0.08
CA SER A 11 -22.39 -5.53 -0.98
C SER A 11 -20.87 -5.43 -1.11
N PHE A 12 -20.14 -5.50 0.01
CA PHE A 12 -18.68 -5.51 0.01
C PHE A 12 -18.11 -6.71 -0.76
N LYS A 13 -18.63 -7.92 -0.52
CA LYS A 13 -18.22 -9.12 -1.26
C LYS A 13 -18.48 -9.00 -2.76
N ARG A 14 -19.58 -8.35 -3.16
CA ARG A 14 -19.89 -8.10 -4.58
C ARG A 14 -18.87 -7.16 -5.23
N ILE A 15 -18.53 -6.07 -4.55
CA ILE A 15 -17.52 -5.10 -5.04
C ILE A 15 -16.14 -5.77 -5.11
N MET A 16 -15.74 -6.48 -4.05
CA MET A 16 -14.47 -7.21 -4.03
C MET A 16 -14.39 -8.24 -5.15
N LYS A 17 -15.46 -9.03 -5.37
CA LYS A 17 -15.53 -9.98 -6.48
C LYS A 17 -15.43 -9.29 -7.85
N MET A 18 -16.06 -8.12 -8.01
CA MET A 18 -16.00 -7.34 -9.25
C MET A 18 -14.58 -6.83 -9.53
N VAL A 19 -13.91 -6.23 -8.54
CA VAL A 19 -12.53 -5.75 -8.66
C VAL A 19 -11.55 -6.90 -8.94
N VAL A 20 -11.66 -8.01 -8.21
CA VAL A 20 -10.84 -9.21 -8.43
C VAL A 20 -11.10 -9.82 -9.82
N SER A 21 -12.36 -9.84 -10.28
CA SER A 21 -12.71 -10.32 -11.63
C SER A 21 -12.16 -9.42 -12.73
N TYR A 22 -12.01 -8.12 -12.49
CA TYR A 22 -11.45 -7.19 -13.47
C TYR A 22 -9.93 -7.32 -13.62
N TYR A 23 -9.23 -7.74 -12.56
CA TYR A 23 -7.77 -7.78 -12.49
C TYR A 23 -7.27 -9.00 -11.67
N PRO A 24 -7.53 -10.24 -12.11
CA PRO A 24 -7.23 -11.44 -11.34
C PRO A 24 -5.72 -11.66 -11.09
N VAL A 25 -4.86 -11.15 -11.98
CA VAL A 25 -3.39 -11.26 -11.86
C VAL A 25 -2.78 -10.01 -11.21
N LEU A 26 -3.29 -8.81 -11.51
CA LEU A 26 -2.78 -7.56 -10.92
C LEU A 26 -3.18 -7.37 -9.45
N PHE A 27 -4.35 -7.88 -9.03
CA PHE A 27 -4.80 -7.77 -7.65
C PHE A 27 -3.87 -8.45 -6.63
N PRO A 28 -3.51 -9.74 -6.76
CA PRO A 28 -2.56 -10.37 -5.83
C PRO A 28 -1.17 -9.72 -5.86
N LEU A 29 -0.73 -9.24 -7.03
CA LEU A 29 0.53 -8.48 -7.15
C LEU A 29 0.50 -7.21 -6.29
N ILE A 30 -0.61 -6.47 -6.31
CA ILE A 30 -0.77 -5.26 -5.48
C ILE A 30 -0.86 -5.59 -4.00
N VAL A 31 -1.57 -6.66 -3.63
CA VAL A 31 -1.62 -7.11 -2.24
C VAL A 31 -0.23 -7.47 -1.73
N LEU A 32 0.58 -8.18 -2.53
CA LEU A 32 1.98 -8.46 -2.20
C LEU A 32 2.77 -7.16 -2.03
N LEU A 33 2.59 -6.19 -2.94
CA LEU A 33 3.27 -4.91 -2.89
C LEU A 33 2.88 -4.05 -1.67
N ILE A 34 1.62 -4.14 -1.22
CA ILE A 34 1.13 -3.52 0.02
C ILE A 34 1.86 -4.12 1.23
N ILE A 35 1.98 -5.45 1.29
CA ILE A 35 2.68 -6.14 2.39
C ILE A 35 4.14 -5.71 2.42
N ILE A 36 4.81 -5.70 1.27
CA ILE A 36 6.21 -5.25 1.16
C ILE A 36 6.33 -3.80 1.62
N ASN A 37 5.48 -2.89 1.14
CA ASN A 37 5.51 -1.48 1.53
C ASN A 37 5.25 -1.27 3.04
N ALA A 38 4.34 -2.05 3.63
CA ALA A 38 4.07 -2.01 5.06
C ALA A 38 5.29 -2.44 5.91
N VAL A 39 6.01 -3.48 5.48
CA VAL A 39 7.26 -3.90 6.14
C VAL A 39 8.34 -2.82 5.98
N LEU A 40 8.47 -2.23 4.79
CA LEU A 40 9.40 -1.14 4.54
C LEU A 40 9.11 0.09 5.43
N GLY A 41 7.84 0.36 5.74
CA GLY A 41 7.43 1.42 6.65
C GLY A 41 7.86 1.20 8.11
N ALA A 42 8.13 -0.05 8.53
CA ALA A 42 8.60 -0.37 9.88
C ALA A 42 10.14 -0.36 10.02
N LEU A 43 10.88 -0.47 8.90
CA LEU A 43 12.35 -0.46 8.89
C LEU A 43 12.99 0.78 9.54
N PRO A 44 12.47 2.01 9.38
CA PRO A 44 13.03 3.19 10.04
C PRO A 44 13.12 3.09 11.55
N SER A 45 12.07 2.59 12.19
CA SER A 45 11.98 2.49 13.64
C SER A 45 12.97 1.45 14.18
N ILE A 46 13.08 0.30 13.52
CA ILE A 46 14.02 -0.78 13.90
C ILE A 46 15.46 -0.28 13.81
N PHE A 47 15.81 0.51 12.79
CA PHE A 47 17.15 1.06 12.68
C PHE A 47 17.49 2.09 13.75
N GLN A 48 16.58 3.05 14.00
CA GLN A 48 16.79 4.05 15.04
C GLN A 48 17.11 3.38 16.38
N GLN A 49 16.41 2.29 16.71
CA GLN A 49 16.66 1.49 17.90
C GLN A 49 18.05 0.84 17.89
N ASN A 50 18.47 0.23 16.78
CA ASN A 50 19.80 -0.39 16.67
C ASN A 50 20.94 0.64 16.81
N VAL A 51 20.81 1.83 16.23
CA VAL A 51 21.82 2.90 16.38
C VAL A 51 21.91 3.35 17.83
N ILE A 52 20.76 3.58 18.48
CA ILE A 52 20.71 3.98 19.89
C ILE A 52 21.35 2.90 20.78
N ALA A 53 21.06 1.62 20.51
CA ALA A 53 21.63 0.50 21.26
C ALA A 53 23.16 0.42 21.13
N VAL A 54 23.70 0.58 19.92
CA VAL A 54 25.15 0.60 19.69
C VAL A 54 25.81 1.81 20.38
N LEU A 55 25.18 2.98 20.33
CA LEU A 55 25.65 4.17 21.03
C LEU A 55 25.65 3.97 22.55
N GLN A 56 24.61 3.33 23.09
CA GLN A 56 24.50 3.05 24.52
C GLN A 56 25.54 2.03 24.99
N GLN A 57 25.77 0.95 24.23
CA GLN A 57 26.85 -0.01 24.51
C GLN A 57 28.24 0.65 24.47
N ALA A 58 28.47 1.54 23.51
CA ALA A 58 29.73 2.28 23.41
C ALA A 58 29.94 3.22 24.61
N TRP A 59 28.87 3.84 25.10
CA TRP A 59 28.89 4.69 26.29
C TRP A 59 29.14 3.90 27.57
N GLU A 60 28.49 2.74 27.74
CA GLU A 60 28.64 1.86 28.91
C GLU A 60 30.02 1.19 29.00
N GLN A 61 30.63 0.85 27.87
CA GLN A 61 31.97 0.22 27.84
C GLN A 61 33.12 1.24 27.83
N GLY A 62 32.85 2.54 27.74
CA GLY A 62 33.88 3.58 27.73
C GLY A 62 34.81 3.56 26.52
N TRP A 63 34.35 3.00 25.38
CA TRP A 63 35.17 2.87 24.17
C TRP A 63 35.45 4.23 23.53
N THR A 64 36.70 4.45 23.10
CA THR A 64 37.09 5.66 22.37
C THR A 64 36.42 5.67 20.99
N TRP A 65 35.92 6.83 20.56
CA TRP A 65 35.19 7.03 19.30
C TRP A 65 35.82 6.36 18.06
N GLU A 66 37.15 6.27 18.01
CA GLU A 66 37.93 5.61 16.96
C GLU A 66 37.60 4.12 16.76
N VAL A 67 37.23 3.39 17.82
CA VAL A 67 36.94 1.94 17.76
C VAL A 67 35.48 1.67 17.38
N THR A 68 34.56 2.55 17.80
CA THR A 68 33.11 2.40 17.55
C THR A 68 32.69 2.94 16.19
N LYS A 69 33.37 3.96 15.67
CA LYS A 69 33.10 4.60 14.38
C LYS A 69 33.04 3.63 13.19
N PRO A 70 33.98 2.69 12.97
CA PRO A 70 33.89 1.79 11.81
C PRO A 70 32.68 0.86 11.87
N HIS A 71 32.32 0.37 13.06
CA HIS A 71 31.14 -0.49 13.24
C HIS A 71 29.83 0.25 13.00
N ILE A 72 29.72 1.49 13.48
CA ILE A 72 28.55 2.35 13.23
C ILE A 72 28.45 2.71 11.74
N VAL A 73 29.56 3.06 11.10
CA VAL A 73 29.58 3.49 9.69
C VAL A 73 29.19 2.33 8.75
N GLU A 74 29.64 1.10 9.03
CA GLU A 74 29.24 -0.09 8.27
C GLU A 74 27.75 -0.41 8.42
N LEU A 75 27.22 -0.31 9.65
CA LEU A 75 25.80 -0.47 9.94
C LEU A 75 24.94 0.59 9.23
N VAL A 76 25.34 1.86 9.31
CA VAL A 76 24.68 3.00 8.67
C VAL A 76 24.74 2.86 7.14
N GLY A 77 25.87 2.42 6.59
CA GLY A 77 26.06 2.22 5.15
C GLY A 77 25.17 1.12 4.57
N THR A 78 25.13 -0.04 5.23
CA THR A 78 24.23 -1.15 4.85
C THR A 78 22.77 -0.70 4.90
N LEU A 79 22.42 0.11 5.90
CA LEU A 79 21.08 0.62 6.01
C LEU A 79 20.73 1.68 4.95
N ALA A 80 21.66 2.58 4.62
CA ALA A 80 21.46 3.54 3.55
C ALA A 80 21.15 2.83 2.22
N MET A 81 21.80 1.69 1.95
CA MET A 81 21.51 0.85 0.79
C MET A 81 20.10 0.24 0.86
N VAL A 82 19.69 -0.31 2.00
CA VAL A 82 18.35 -0.86 2.21
C VAL A 82 17.27 0.22 2.03
N TYR A 83 17.52 1.43 2.52
CA TYR A 83 16.61 2.57 2.34
C TYR A 83 16.51 3.02 0.89
N PHE A 84 17.62 3.03 0.16
CA PHE A 84 17.62 3.34 -1.25
C PHE A 84 16.75 2.36 -2.03
N VAL A 85 16.87 1.06 -1.73
CA VAL A 85 15.99 0.01 -2.29
C VAL A 85 14.54 0.22 -1.86
N ALA A 86 14.29 0.51 -0.58
CA ALA A 86 12.95 0.76 -0.05
C ALA A 86 12.27 1.95 -0.74
N LEU A 87 13.03 3.01 -1.03
CA LEU A 87 12.57 4.20 -1.73
C LEU A 87 12.15 3.87 -3.16
N ILE A 88 12.96 3.10 -3.89
CA ILE A 88 12.61 2.62 -5.25
C ILE A 88 11.33 1.80 -5.21
N ILE A 89 11.20 0.87 -4.26
CA ILE A 89 10.00 0.04 -4.08
C ILE A 89 8.78 0.91 -3.74
N GLY A 90 8.94 1.92 -2.88
CA GLY A 90 7.88 2.87 -2.54
C GLY A 90 7.39 3.68 -3.74
N ILE A 91 8.30 4.17 -4.58
CA ILE A 91 7.96 4.86 -5.82
C ILE A 91 7.24 3.91 -6.78
N ALA A 92 7.76 2.69 -6.99
CA ALA A 92 7.11 1.70 -7.83
C ALA A 92 5.69 1.36 -7.32
N TYR A 93 5.51 1.23 -6.00
CA TYR A 93 4.21 1.01 -5.37
C TYR A 93 3.21 2.12 -5.67
N THR A 94 3.59 3.39 -5.47
CA THR A 94 2.70 4.53 -5.71
C THR A 94 2.28 4.62 -7.18
N GLN A 95 3.20 4.39 -8.12
CA GLN A 95 2.89 4.38 -9.56
C GLN A 95 1.99 3.22 -9.96
N LEU A 96 2.28 2.00 -9.49
CA LEU A 96 1.49 0.81 -9.81
C LEU A 96 0.06 0.94 -9.25
N MET A 97 -0.07 1.49 -8.03
CA MET A 97 -1.36 1.74 -7.40
C MET A 97 -2.18 2.79 -8.14
N ALA A 98 -1.54 3.85 -8.67
CA ALA A 98 -2.20 4.83 -9.52
C ALA A 98 -2.75 4.18 -10.79
N PHE A 99 -1.95 3.38 -11.50
CA PHE A 99 -2.38 2.66 -12.69
C PHE A 99 -3.56 1.72 -12.40
N PHE A 100 -3.47 0.94 -11.33
CA PHE A 100 -4.54 0.01 -10.95
C PHE A 100 -5.84 0.72 -10.56
N THR A 101 -5.76 1.72 -9.69
CA THR A 101 -6.93 2.44 -9.19
C THR A 101 -7.66 3.12 -10.33
N GLN A 102 -6.93 3.79 -11.23
CA GLN A 102 -7.51 4.39 -12.43
C GLN A 102 -8.08 3.35 -13.39
N GLY A 103 -7.38 2.22 -13.58
CA GLY A 103 -7.85 1.11 -14.40
C GLY A 103 -9.15 0.48 -13.89
N VAL A 104 -9.30 0.33 -12.58
CA VAL A 104 -10.54 -0.13 -11.94
C VAL A 104 -11.64 0.91 -12.10
N LEU A 105 -11.36 2.18 -11.82
CA LEU A 105 -12.33 3.27 -11.93
C LEU A 105 -12.89 3.40 -13.35
N HIS A 106 -12.04 3.28 -14.37
CA HIS A 106 -12.44 3.31 -15.77
C HIS A 106 -13.40 2.16 -16.13
N LYS A 107 -13.12 0.94 -15.67
CA LYS A 107 -14.00 -0.22 -15.91
C LYS A 107 -15.35 -0.04 -15.22
N ILE A 108 -15.36 0.43 -13.98
CA ILE A 108 -16.60 0.75 -13.25
C ILE A 108 -17.41 1.80 -14.01
N ARG A 109 -16.77 2.89 -14.49
CA ARG A 109 -17.46 3.93 -15.25
C ARG A 109 -18.11 3.36 -16.52
N LYS A 110 -17.40 2.49 -17.25
CA LYS A 110 -17.96 1.82 -18.43
C LYS A 110 -19.13 0.91 -18.09
N GLU A 111 -19.04 0.12 -17.01
CA GLU A 111 -20.14 -0.76 -16.61
C GLU A 111 -21.38 0.04 -16.17
N VAL A 112 -21.18 1.11 -15.39
CA VAL A 112 -22.26 2.02 -14.99
C VAL A 112 -22.91 2.66 -16.21
N PHE A 113 -22.12 3.15 -17.16
CA PHE A 113 -22.65 3.76 -18.38
C PHE A 113 -23.43 2.76 -19.24
N ALA A 114 -22.88 1.55 -19.46
CA ALA A 114 -23.56 0.49 -20.20
C ALA A 114 -24.84 0.02 -19.51
N HIS A 115 -24.88 0.06 -18.17
CA HIS A 115 -26.08 -0.21 -17.41
C HIS A 115 -27.11 0.92 -17.56
N MET A 116 -26.67 2.18 -17.48
CA MET A 116 -27.54 3.34 -17.67
C MET A 116 -28.21 3.36 -19.05
N GLN A 117 -27.50 2.95 -20.10
CA GLN A 117 -28.06 2.84 -21.46
C GLN A 117 -29.18 1.80 -21.58
N LYS A 118 -29.29 0.85 -20.65
CA LYS A 118 -30.34 -0.18 -20.63
C LYS A 118 -31.56 0.21 -19.79
N LEU A 119 -31.52 1.39 -19.15
CA LEU A 119 -32.63 1.86 -18.33
C LEU A 119 -33.76 2.40 -19.23
N PRO A 120 -35.03 2.11 -18.90
CA PRO A 120 -36.16 2.63 -19.66
C PRO A 120 -36.24 4.15 -19.53
N ILE A 121 -36.74 4.84 -20.57
CA ILE A 121 -36.87 6.31 -20.61
C ILE A 121 -37.63 6.84 -19.39
N ARG A 122 -38.69 6.13 -18.97
CA ARG A 122 -39.50 6.45 -17.77
C ARG A 122 -38.69 6.52 -16.46
N TYR A 123 -37.56 5.82 -16.37
CA TYR A 123 -36.67 5.91 -15.20
C TYR A 123 -35.99 7.29 -15.13
N PHE A 124 -35.56 7.82 -16.28
CA PHE A 124 -34.95 9.15 -16.37
C PHE A 124 -35.96 10.28 -16.14
N ASP A 125 -37.22 10.09 -16.56
CA ASP A 125 -38.28 11.08 -16.30
C ASP A 125 -38.68 11.18 -14.81
N THR A 126 -38.39 10.15 -14.00
CA THR A 126 -38.77 10.08 -12.59
C THR A 126 -37.63 10.39 -11.62
N HIS A 127 -36.40 10.49 -12.12
CA HIS A 127 -35.19 10.76 -11.32
C HIS A 127 -34.33 11.81 -12.05
N PRO A 128 -34.59 13.12 -11.84
CA PRO A 128 -33.79 14.21 -12.39
C PRO A 128 -32.39 14.32 -11.75
#